data_AF-A0AAP7T9Q3-F1
#
_entry.id   AF-A0AAP7T9Q3-F1
#
_cell.length_a   1.000
_cell.length_b   1.000
_cell.length_c   1.000
_cell.angle_alpha   90.00
_cell.angle_beta   90.00
_cell.angle_gamma   90.00
#
_symmetry.space_group_name_H-M   'P 1'
#
loop_
_entity.id
_entity.type
_entity.pdbx_description
1 polymer ?
#
loop_
_entity_poly.entity_id
_entity_poly.type
_entity_poly.pdbx_seq_one_letter_code
_entity_poly.pdbx_strand_id
1 'polypeptide(L)' 'MTVNWDAVAGADSYNVYRGADKRLDKNVTKPEYSTDGLTPDTKLTINVTSVNESGESAMSEIATKTDAEGGSE' A
#
# COMPACT_ATOMS: atom_id res chain seq x y z
N MET A 1 -2.01 11.15 0.28
CA MET A 1 -2.56 10.09 1.17
C MET A 1 -1.44 9.15 1.57
N THR A 2 -1.41 8.72 2.83
CA THR A 2 -0.41 7.74 3.31
C THR A 2 -1.13 6.48 3.78
N VAL A 3 -0.61 5.33 3.38
CA VAL A 3 -1.06 4.01 3.84
C VAL A 3 0.08 3.40 4.65
N ASN A 4 -0.21 3.07 5.90
CA ASN A 4 0.74 2.42 6.81
C ASN A 4 0.23 1.02 7.13
N TRP A 5 1.16 0.08 7.33
CA TRP A 5 0.86 -1.28 7.77
C TRP A 5 1.88 -1.75 8.80
N ASP A 6 1.62 -2.91 9.40
CA ASP A 6 2.54 -3.51 10.36
C ASP A 6 3.80 -4.03 9.68
N ALA A 7 4.96 -3.72 10.26
CA ALA A 7 6.24 -4.25 9.78
C ALA A 7 6.26 -5.78 9.92
N VAL A 8 6.67 -6.47 8.85
CA VAL A 8 6.86 -7.92 8.85
C VAL A 8 8.30 -8.22 9.27
N ALA A 9 8.47 -9.04 10.30
CA ALA A 9 9.78 -9.44 10.77
C ALA A 9 10.55 -10.20 9.67
N GLY A 10 11.78 -9.76 9.41
CA GLY A 10 12.63 -10.35 8.37
C GLY A 10 12.28 -9.93 6.94
N ALA A 11 11.46 -8.90 6.76
CA ALA A 11 11.25 -8.26 5.46
C ALA A 11 12.33 -7.19 5.19
N ASP A 12 12.95 -7.26 4.02
CA ASP A 12 13.92 -6.26 3.56
C ASP A 12 13.23 -5.11 2.80
N SER A 13 12.13 -5.43 2.11
CA SER A 13 11.29 -4.45 1.42
C SER A 13 9.85 -4.94 1.28
N TYR A 14 9.00 -4.09 0.70
CA TYR A 14 7.60 -4.37 0.44
C TYR A 14 7.25 -3.93 -0.98
N ASN A 15 6.62 -4.83 -1.74
CA ASN A 15 6.02 -4.49 -3.01
C ASN A 15 4.57 -4.06 -2.80
N VAL A 16 4.24 -2.88 -3.31
CA VAL A 16 2.92 -2.28 -3.23
C VAL A 16 2.25 -2.36 -4.60
N TYR A 17 1.08 -2.95 -4.63
CA TYR A 17 0.29 -3.16 -5.85
C TYR A 17 -1.03 -2.41 -5.75
N ARG A 18 -1.51 -1.89 -6.88
CA ARG A 18 -2.73 -1.10 -6.97
C ARG A 18 -3.72 -1.64 -7.99
N GLY A 19 -4.99 -1.34 -7.74
CA GLY A 19 -6.10 -1.65 -8.62
C GLY A 19 -6.50 -3.12 -8.61
N ALA A 20 -7.58 -3.44 -9.33
CA ALA A 20 -8.11 -4.80 -9.41
C ALA A 20 -7.11 -5.80 -10.03
N ASP A 21 -6.29 -5.32 -10.97
CA ASP A 21 -5.27 -6.14 -11.64
C ASP A 21 -3.99 -6.34 -10.81
N LYS A 22 -3.94 -5.78 -9.58
CA LYS A 22 -2.78 -5.84 -8.68
C LYS A 22 -1.49 -5.47 -9.41
N ARG A 23 -1.50 -4.31 -10.09
CA ARG A 23 -0.34 -3.83 -10.83
C ARG A 23 0.70 -3.32 -9.84
N LEU A 24 1.95 -3.78 -9.98
CA LEU A 24 3.06 -3.28 -9.16
C LEU A 24 3.20 -1.78 -9.38
N ASP A 25 3.12 -1.04 -8.29
CA ASP A 25 3.22 0.41 -8.31
C ASP A 25 4.58 0.87 -7.80
N LYS A 26 4.98 0.36 -6.63
CA LYS A 26 6.21 0.78 -5.96
C LYS A 26 6.78 -0.32 -5.09
N ASN A 27 8.11 -0.36 -4.98
CA ASN A 27 8.82 -1.08 -3.93
C ASN A 27 9.28 -0.08 -2.87
N VAL A 28 9.04 -0.38 -1.60
CA VAL A 28 9.40 0.48 -0.46
C VAL A 28 10.13 -0.33 0.61
N THR A 29 11.08 0.28 1.31
CA THR A 29 11.85 -0.39 2.39
C THR A 29 11.24 -0.18 3.78
N LYS A 30 10.27 0.72 3.89
CA LYS A 30 9.50 0.98 5.11
C LYS A 30 8.07 0.48 4.92
N PRO A 31 7.36 0.12 6.00
CA PRO A 31 5.97 -0.32 5.93
C PRO A 31 5.01 0.89 5.76
N GLU A 32 5.31 1.71 4.76
CA GLU A 32 4.61 2.95 4.44
C GLU A 32 4.60 3.17 2.93
N TYR A 33 3.44 3.56 2.42
CA TYR A 33 3.23 3.95 1.04
C TYR A 33 2.54 5.30 0.97
N SER A 34 3.19 6.27 0.34
CA SER A 34 2.64 7.59 0.07
C SER A 34 2.23 7.68 -1.40
N THR A 35 1.02 8.15 -1.66
CA THR A 35 0.50 8.39 -3.01
C THR A 35 -0.24 9.71 -3.09
N ASP A 36 -0.02 10.40 -4.20
CA ASP A 36 -0.52 11.74 -4.47
C ASP A 36 -1.35 11.76 -5.76
N GLY A 37 -2.14 12.82 -5.96
CA GLY A 37 -2.92 13.00 -7.19
C GLY A 37 -4.12 12.06 -7.33
N LEU A 38 -4.56 11.42 -6.24
CA LEU A 38 -5.81 10.68 -6.23
C LEU A 38 -6.97 11.64 -5.99
N THR A 39 -8.08 11.38 -6.68
CA THR A 39 -9.32 12.12 -6.43
C THR A 39 -9.79 11.87 -4.99
N PRO A 40 -10.34 12.91 -4.32
CA PRO A 40 -11.10 12.74 -3.07
C PRO A 40 -12.11 11.61 -3.14
N ASP A 41 -12.42 10.99 -2.00
CA ASP A 41 -13.45 9.95 -1.87
C ASP A 41 -13.26 8.70 -2.74
N THR A 42 -12.04 8.45 -3.22
CA THR A 42 -11.74 7.31 -4.08
C THR A 42 -11.40 6.09 -3.24
N LYS A 43 -12.15 5.01 -3.45
CA LYS A 43 -11.81 3.71 -2.87
C LYS A 43 -10.50 3.22 -3.48
N LEU A 44 -9.53 2.93 -2.63
CA LEU A 44 -8.21 2.45 -3.02
C LEU A 44 -7.99 1.08 -2.41
N THR A 45 -7.85 0.08 -3.26
CA THR A 45 -7.40 -1.25 -2.86
C THR A 45 -5.89 -1.34 -3.08
N ILE A 46 -5.15 -1.45 -1.98
CA ILE A 46 -3.71 -1.69 -1.98
C ILE A 46 -3.47 -3.16 -1.64
N ASN A 47 -2.59 -3.83 -2.38
CA ASN A 47 -2.06 -5.13 -1.96
C ASN A 47 -0.59 -4.95 -1.63
N VAL A 48 -0.12 -5.59 -0.56
CA VAL A 48 1.28 -5.52 -0.13
C VAL A 48 1.84 -6.93 0.04
N THR A 49 3.03 -7.19 -0.51
CA THR A 49 3.86 -8.34 -0.17
C THR A 49 5.11 -7.87 0.56
N SER A 50 5.54 -8.58 1.59
CA SER A 50 6.91 -8.47 2.09
C SER A 50 7.86 -9.26 1.19
N VAL A 51 9.07 -8.73 1.02
CA VAL A 51 10.14 -9.33 0.21
C VAL A 51 11.40 -9.42 1.04
N ASN A 52 12.07 -10.57 0.98
CA ASN A 52 13.40 -10.77 1.57
C ASN A 52 14.24 -11.70 0.69
N GLU A 53 15.43 -12.11 1.18
CA GLU A 53 16.33 -13.04 0.48
C GLU A 53 15.68 -14.38 0.09
N SER A 54 14.62 -14.81 0.79
CA SER A 54 13.87 -16.04 0.46
C SER A 54 12.81 -15.83 -0.63
N GLY A 55 12.54 -14.59 -1.02
CA GLY A 55 11.58 -14.20 -2.05
C GLY A 55 10.42 -13.36 -1.53
N GLU A 56 9.33 -13.36 -2.29
CA GLU A 56 8.11 -12.59 -1.97
C GLU A 56 7.11 -13.45 -1.18
N SER A 57 6.47 -12.83 -0.19
CA SER A 57 5.40 -13.44 0.61
C SER A 57 4.04 -13.40 -0.08
N ALA A 58 3.03 -13.99 0.58
CA ALA A 58 1.64 -13.87 0.16
C ALA A 58 1.14 -12.41 0.24
N MET A 59 0.32 -12.01 -0.72
CA MET A 59 -0.29 -10.67 -0.74
C MET A 59 -1.27 -10.48 0.41
N SER A 60 -1.10 -9.39 1.14
CA SER A 60 -2.10 -8.85 2.07
C SER A 60 -2.90 -7.74 1.38
N GLU A 61 -4.21 -7.71 1.57
CA GLU A 61 -5.08 -6.66 1.03
C GLU A 61 -5.37 -5.61 2.09
N ILE A 62 -5.20 -4.34 1.72
CA ILE A 62 -5.51 -3.17 2.53
C ILE A 62 -6.53 -2.35 1.74
N ALA A 63 -7.78 -2.41 2.18
CA ALA A 63 -8.84 -1.56 1.65
C ALA A 63 -8.83 -0.23 2.42
N THR A 64 -8.56 0.86 1.72
CA THR A 64 -8.59 2.20 2.28
C THR A 64 -9.32 3.16 1.33
N LYS A 65 -9.61 4.36 1.79
CA LYS A 65 -10.27 5.40 0.99
C LYS A 65 -9.43 6.65 1.10
N THR A 66 -9.18 7.33 -0.01
CA THR A 66 -8.53 8.64 0.05
C THR A 66 -9.42 9.55 0.88
N ASP A 67 -8.85 10.10 1.95
CA ASP A 67 -9.46 11.24 2.61
C ASP A 67 -9.64 12.31 1.54
N ALA A 68 -10.88 12.74 1.35
CA ALA A 68 -11.09 14.02 0.72
C ALA A 68 -10.34 15.04 1.58
N GLU A 69 -9.36 15.74 1.01
CA GLU A 69 -8.89 16.96 1.65
C GLU A 69 -10.12 17.87 1.82
N GLY A 70 -10.69 17.90 3.03
CA GLY A 70 -11.90 18.64 3.37
C GLY A 70 -13.11 17.77 3.67
N GLY A 71 -13.12 17.16 4.86
CA GLY A 71 -14.32 16.61 5.48
C GLY A 71 -14.27 16.83 6.99
N SER A 72 -14.15 18.09 7.42
CA SER A 72 -14.48 18.47 8.79
C SER A 72 -15.98 18.27 8.99
N GLU A 73 -16.36 17.35 9.87
CA GLU A 73 -17.69 17.34 10.50
C GLU A 73 -17.62 18.01 11.87
#